data_AF-A0A5B7FD73-F1
#
_entry.id   AF-A0A5B7FD73-F1
#
_cell.length_a   1.000
_cell.length_b   1.000
_cell.length_c   1.000
_cell.angle_alpha   90.00
_cell.angle_beta   90.00
_cell.angle_gamma   90.00
#
_symmetry.space_group_name_H-M   'P 1'
#
loop_
_entity.id
_entity.type
_entity.pdbx_description
1 polymer ?
#
loop_
_entity_poly.entity_id
_entity_poly.type
_entity_poly.pdbx_seq_one_letter_code
_entity_poly.pdbx_strand_id
1 'polypeptide(L)'
;MLPYDLLAGPSKPLYNIDYYSSQHLRVFTDIHKKVKDNLLASRNEMMQQQHMRAAPITFKIGDTVMVQAPPRESKLFPKFMGPRLIVSEGNGTKFAVFEPALNTVEMVHSDRLKKTKASDPAFDSHACLPSNPPPTPANLPTSHPTHSYNLRSCS
;
A
#
# COMPACT_ATOMS: atom_id res chain seq x y z
N MET A 1 -30.06 19.38 6.31
CA MET A 1 -30.26 20.83 6.21
C MET A 1 -29.07 21.43 5.47
N LEU A 2 -29.28 21.83 4.21
CA LEU A 2 -28.29 22.44 3.35
C LEU A 2 -28.02 23.91 3.77
N PRO A 3 -26.90 24.52 3.36
CA PRO A 3 -26.62 25.93 3.68
C PRO A 3 -27.69 26.89 3.15
N TYR A 4 -28.26 26.60 1.98
CA TYR A 4 -29.25 27.43 1.31
C TYR A 4 -30.68 27.29 1.85
N ASP A 5 -30.96 26.32 2.74
CA ASP A 5 -32.26 26.20 3.41
C ASP A 5 -32.59 27.47 4.23
N LEU A 6 -31.56 28.23 4.63
CA LEU A 6 -31.67 29.53 5.31
C LEU A 6 -32.30 30.64 4.43
N LEU A 7 -32.31 30.47 3.11
CA LEU A 7 -32.92 31.41 2.15
C LEU A 7 -34.39 31.09 1.86
N ALA A 8 -34.88 29.91 2.24
CA ALA A 8 -36.24 29.43 1.94
C ALA A 8 -37.31 29.88 2.97
N GLY A 9 -36.97 30.83 3.84
CA GLY A 9 -37.90 31.36 4.85
C GLY A 9 -39.00 32.24 4.25
N PRO A 10 -40.18 32.36 4.90
CA PRO A 10 -41.26 33.23 4.43
C PRO A 10 -40.83 34.70 4.41
N SER A 11 -41.17 35.41 3.33
CA SER A 11 -40.84 36.82 3.16
C SER A 11 -41.58 37.69 4.19
N LYS A 12 -40.82 38.28 5.12
CA LYS A 12 -41.38 39.22 6.10
C LYS A 12 -41.54 40.61 5.45
N PRO A 13 -42.63 41.35 5.72
CA PRO A 13 -42.78 42.72 5.23
C PRO A 13 -41.61 43.61 5.72
N LEU A 14 -41.01 44.34 4.78
CA LEU A 14 -39.91 45.26 5.06
C LEU A 14 -40.42 46.56 5.69
N TYR A 15 -40.08 46.78 6.96
CA TYR A 15 -40.35 48.05 7.66
C TYR A 15 -39.10 48.91 7.91
N ASN A 16 -37.90 48.35 7.69
CA ASN A 16 -36.63 49.06 7.85
C ASN A 16 -35.56 48.45 6.91
N ILE A 17 -34.95 49.29 6.07
CA ILE A 17 -33.99 48.88 5.03
C ILE A 17 -32.63 48.51 5.63
N ASP A 18 -32.17 49.23 6.67
CA ASP A 18 -30.90 48.95 7.36
C ASP A 18 -30.97 47.65 8.18
N TYR A 19 -32.14 47.36 8.74
CA TYR A 19 -32.40 46.06 9.37
C TYR A 19 -32.40 44.94 8.33
N TYR A 20 -33.00 45.14 7.17
CA TYR A 20 -32.99 44.15 6.09
C TYR A 20 -31.56 43.88 5.56
N SER A 21 -30.79 44.93 5.28
CA SER A 21 -29.42 44.79 4.75
C SER A 21 -28.47 44.11 5.74
N SER A 22 -28.54 44.47 7.03
CA SER A 22 -27.74 43.85 8.09
C SER A 22 -28.11 42.37 8.32
N GLN A 23 -29.39 41.99 8.28
CA GLN A 23 -29.81 40.59 8.35
C GLN A 23 -29.35 39.79 7.12
N HIS A 24 -29.50 40.33 5.91
CA HIS A 24 -29.04 39.64 4.70
C HIS A 24 -27.51 39.46 4.66
N LEU A 25 -26.74 40.48 5.05
CA LEU A 25 -25.29 40.39 5.15
C LEU A 25 -24.85 39.33 6.18
N ARG A 26 -25.55 39.25 7.31
CA ARG A 26 -25.32 38.21 8.32
C ARG A 26 -25.59 36.81 7.76
N VAL A 27 -26.77 36.57 7.17
CA VAL A 27 -27.14 35.27 6.57
C VAL A 27 -26.14 34.86 5.49
N PHE A 28 -25.73 35.79 4.64
CA PHE A 28 -24.70 35.56 3.63
C PHE A 28 -23.36 35.14 4.26
N THR A 29 -22.91 35.85 5.29
CA THR A 29 -21.67 35.55 6.02
C THR A 29 -21.73 34.17 6.70
N ASP A 30 -22.85 33.84 7.33
CA ASP A 30 -23.07 32.56 8.00
C ASP A 30 -23.10 31.39 7.00
N ILE A 31 -23.72 31.57 5.82
CA ILE A 31 -23.70 30.59 4.72
C ILE A 31 -22.26 30.37 4.23
N HIS A 32 -21.52 31.45 3.92
CA HIS A 32 -20.15 31.34 3.41
C HIS A 32 -19.20 30.70 4.42
N LYS A 33 -19.34 31.01 5.71
CA LYS A 33 -18.60 30.34 6.78
C LYS A 33 -18.92 28.84 6.83
N LYS A 34 -20.21 28.47 6.85
CA LYS A 34 -20.65 27.06 6.91
C LYS A 34 -20.17 26.25 5.69
N VAL A 35 -20.17 26.85 4.49
CA VAL A 35 -19.63 26.21 3.28
C VAL A 35 -18.11 25.99 3.41
N LYS A 36 -17.35 26.98 3.88
CA LYS A 36 -15.91 26.86 4.10
C LYS A 36 -15.57 25.77 5.13
N ASP A 37 -16.28 25.74 6.25
CA ASP A 37 -16.06 24.76 7.32
C ASP A 37 -16.36 23.33 6.82
N ASN A 38 -17.45 23.14 6.06
CA ASN A 38 -17.78 21.86 5.43
C ASN A 38 -16.71 21.39 4.42
N LEU A 39 -16.16 22.30 3.60
CA LEU A 39 -15.10 21.97 2.64
C LEU A 39 -13.80 21.55 3.34
N LEU A 40 -13.43 22.21 4.43
CA LEU A 40 -12.27 21.83 5.24
C LEU A 40 -12.46 20.47 5.92
N ALA A 41 -13.65 20.21 6.49
CA ALA A 41 -13.99 18.92 7.08
C ALA A 41 -13.92 17.79 6.04
N SER A 42 -14.55 17.98 4.87
CA SER A 42 -14.56 16.98 3.78
C SER A 42 -13.15 16.71 3.22
N ARG A 43 -12.30 17.74 3.09
CA ARG A 43 -10.88 17.57 2.71
C ARG A 43 -10.13 16.71 3.73
N ASN A 44 -10.30 16.99 5.02
CA ASN A 44 -9.60 16.26 6.08
C ASN A 44 -10.05 14.79 6.14
N GLU A 45 -11.36 14.54 6.01
CA GLU A 45 -11.92 13.19 5.91
C GLU A 45 -11.35 12.45 4.70
N MET A 46 -11.32 13.08 3.52
CA MET A 46 -10.76 12.51 2.30
C MET A 46 -9.28 12.13 2.47
N MET A 47 -8.45 13.01 3.04
CA MET A 47 -7.04 12.71 3.31
C MET A 47 -6.89 11.59 4.35
N GLN A 48 -7.73 11.54 5.39
CA GLN A 48 -7.72 10.47 6.38
C GLN A 48 -8.09 9.11 5.76
N GLN A 49 -9.13 9.07 4.92
CA GLN A 49 -9.51 7.86 4.19
C GLN A 49 -8.41 7.41 3.21
N GLN A 50 -7.73 8.34 2.54
CA GLN A 50 -6.55 8.04 1.72
C GLN A 50 -5.41 7.49 2.56
N HIS A 51 -5.07 8.10 3.70
CA HIS A 51 -4.03 7.60 4.60
C HIS A 51 -4.34 6.22 5.18
N MET A 52 -5.60 5.91 5.49
CA MET A 52 -5.98 4.55 5.93
C MET A 52 -5.85 3.51 4.81
N ARG A 53 -6.10 3.88 3.55
CA ARG A 53 -5.89 3.01 2.38
C ARG A 53 -4.41 2.90 1.97
N ALA A 54 -3.62 3.93 2.24
CA ALA A 54 -2.20 4.03 1.92
C ALA A 54 -1.28 3.67 3.09
N ALA A 55 -1.84 3.24 4.23
CA ALA A 55 -1.08 2.81 5.40
C ALA A 55 -0.06 1.73 4.99
N PRO A 56 1.26 1.97 5.12
CA PRO A 56 2.26 1.06 4.58
C PRO A 56 2.13 -0.33 5.18
N ILE A 57 1.89 -1.32 4.33
CA ILE A 57 1.89 -2.73 4.75
C ILE A 57 3.35 -3.12 4.98
N THR A 58 3.76 -3.10 6.25
CA THR A 58 5.12 -3.48 6.65
C THR A 58 5.24 -5.01 6.67
N PHE A 59 6.13 -5.54 5.82
CA PHE A 59 6.46 -6.95 5.79
C PHE A 59 7.65 -7.25 6.71
N LYS A 60 7.73 -8.47 7.23
CA LYS A 60 8.83 -8.96 8.06
C LYS A 60 9.34 -10.31 7.55
N ILE A 61 10.59 -10.62 7.85
CA ILE A 61 11.14 -11.97 7.66
C ILE A 61 10.31 -12.96 8.48
N GLY A 62 9.94 -14.09 7.86
CA GLY A 62 9.01 -15.07 8.42
C GLY A 62 7.53 -14.81 8.12
N ASP A 63 7.14 -13.66 7.55
CA ASP A 63 5.76 -13.45 7.11
C ASP A 63 5.43 -14.38 5.93
N THR A 64 4.24 -15.00 5.98
CA THR A 64 3.64 -15.68 4.83
C THR A 64 2.88 -14.67 3.96
N VAL A 65 3.24 -14.61 2.68
CA VAL A 65 2.70 -13.66 1.71
C VAL A 65 2.27 -14.35 0.41
N MET A 66 1.30 -13.77 -0.27
CA MET A 66 0.92 -14.15 -1.63
C MET A 66 1.61 -13.21 -2.63
N VAL A 67 2.20 -13.75 -3.71
CA VAL A 67 2.90 -12.95 -4.74
C VAL A 67 2.00 -12.69 -5.93
N GLN A 68 1.95 -11.46 -6.45
CA GLN A 68 1.16 -11.12 -7.61
C GLN A 68 1.65 -11.88 -8.85
N ALA A 69 0.73 -12.62 -9.47
CA ALA A 69 0.94 -13.35 -10.71
C ALA A 69 1.37 -12.40 -11.85
N PRO A 70 2.05 -12.91 -12.89
CA PRO A 70 2.27 -12.17 -14.15
C PRO A 70 0.96 -11.62 -14.75
N PRO A 71 1.03 -10.68 -15.71
CA PRO A 71 -0.13 -10.20 -16.46
C PRO A 71 -0.96 -11.37 -16.99
N ARG A 72 -2.27 -11.36 -16.72
CA ARG A 72 -3.15 -12.48 -17.03
C ARG A 72 -3.78 -12.33 -18.41
N GLU A 73 -3.89 -13.45 -19.12
CA GLU A 73 -4.65 -13.55 -20.37
C GLU A 73 -6.16 -13.75 -20.13
N SER A 74 -6.56 -14.30 -18.97
CA SER A 74 -7.97 -14.52 -18.61
C SER A 74 -8.30 -14.05 -17.20
N LYS A 75 -9.56 -13.59 -17.02
CA LYS A 75 -10.13 -13.17 -15.73
C LYS A 75 -10.25 -14.33 -14.73
N LEU A 76 -10.31 -15.57 -15.21
CA LEU A 76 -10.48 -16.78 -14.39
C LEU A 76 -9.21 -17.20 -13.64
N PHE A 77 -8.02 -16.86 -14.15
CA PHE A 77 -6.77 -17.18 -13.46
C PHE A 77 -6.67 -16.39 -12.14
N PRO A 78 -6.18 -16.95 -11.03
CA PRO A 78 -5.93 -16.23 -9.77
C PRO A 78 -4.97 -15.01 -9.92
N LYS A 79 -5.11 -13.99 -9.05
CA LYS A 79 -4.30 -12.74 -9.13
C LYS A 79 -2.99 -12.83 -8.33
N PHE A 80 -3.01 -13.64 -7.29
CA PHE A 80 -1.88 -13.87 -6.41
C PHE A 80 -1.63 -15.37 -6.33
N MET A 81 -0.36 -15.75 -6.38
CA MET A 81 0.18 -17.10 -6.37
C MET A 81 0.73 -17.42 -4.99
N GLY A 82 0.26 -18.55 -4.43
CA GLY A 82 0.80 -19.32 -3.31
C GLY A 82 1.07 -18.58 -1.99
N PRO A 83 0.90 -19.23 -0.82
CA PRO A 83 1.66 -18.79 0.34
C PRO A 83 3.15 -19.03 0.04
N ARG A 84 3.92 -17.95 0.03
CA ARG A 84 5.38 -17.95 -0.05
C ARG A 84 5.94 -17.29 1.20
N LEU A 85 7.12 -17.71 1.61
CA LEU A 85 7.75 -17.24 2.86
C LEU A 85 8.75 -16.12 2.57
N ILE A 86 8.71 -15.02 3.33
CA ILE A 86 9.80 -14.02 3.28
C ILE A 86 11.00 -14.56 4.06
N VAL A 87 12.12 -14.77 3.36
CA VAL A 87 13.35 -15.34 3.94
C VAL A 87 14.38 -14.27 4.29
N SER A 88 14.43 -13.18 3.53
CA SER A 88 15.25 -12.02 3.88
C SER A 88 14.69 -10.71 3.33
N GLU A 89 15.07 -9.61 3.97
CA GLU A 89 14.87 -8.26 3.44
C GLU A 89 16.03 -7.88 2.52
N GLY A 90 15.72 -7.27 1.39
CA GLY A 90 16.70 -6.71 0.45
C GLY A 90 16.78 -5.19 0.60
N ASN A 91 16.63 -4.48 -0.52
CA ASN A 91 16.66 -3.02 -0.52
C ASN A 91 15.31 -2.41 -0.10
N GLY A 92 14.94 -2.47 1.19
CA GLY A 92 13.87 -1.72 1.88
C GLY A 92 12.41 -1.92 1.40
N THR A 93 12.16 -1.85 0.10
CA THR A 93 10.89 -2.18 -0.57
C THR A 93 10.96 -3.52 -1.31
N LYS A 94 12.08 -4.26 -1.21
CA LYS A 94 12.27 -5.57 -1.84
C LYS A 94 12.54 -6.65 -0.81
N PHE A 95 11.94 -7.82 -1.02
CA PHE A 95 12.02 -8.98 -0.13
C PHE A 95 12.39 -10.23 -0.93
N ALA A 96 13.26 -11.08 -0.36
CA ALA A 96 13.54 -12.40 -0.91
C ALA A 96 12.44 -13.36 -0.46
N VAL A 97 11.71 -13.89 -1.43
CA VAL A 97 10.50 -14.70 -1.23
C VAL A 97 10.76 -16.12 -1.71
N PHE A 98 10.62 -17.09 -0.82
CA PHE A 98 10.81 -18.52 -1.09
C PHE A 98 9.51 -19.19 -1.51
N GLU A 99 9.55 -19.94 -2.60
CA GLU A 99 8.46 -20.77 -3.11
C GLU A 99 8.72 -22.25 -2.81
N PRO A 100 8.02 -22.86 -1.84
CA PRO A 100 8.28 -24.25 -1.45
C PRO A 100 8.07 -25.27 -2.59
N ALA A 101 7.14 -24.99 -3.51
CA ALA A 101 6.80 -25.90 -4.61
C ALA A 101 7.90 -26.00 -5.69
N LEU A 102 8.71 -24.95 -5.87
CA LEU A 102 9.81 -24.91 -6.84
C LEU A 102 11.19 -24.95 -6.17
N ASN A 103 11.25 -24.83 -4.84
CA ASN A 103 12.47 -24.66 -4.06
C ASN A 103 13.34 -23.47 -4.53
N THR A 104 12.70 -22.38 -4.97
CA THR A 104 13.35 -21.18 -5.51
C THR A 104 13.14 -19.97 -4.60
N VAL A 105 14.09 -19.03 -4.65
CA VAL A 105 14.01 -17.72 -3.99
C VAL A 105 13.99 -16.62 -5.05
N GLU A 106 12.96 -15.78 -5.05
CA GLU A 106 12.79 -14.65 -5.96
C GLU A 106 12.86 -13.33 -5.19
N MET A 107 13.53 -12.30 -5.73
CA MET A 107 13.56 -10.96 -5.13
C MET A 107 12.37 -10.13 -5.64
N VAL A 108 11.37 -9.89 -4.79
CA VAL A 108 10.07 -9.30 -5.16
C VAL A 108 9.85 -7.96 -4.48
N HIS A 109 9.25 -6.99 -5.19
CA HIS A 109 8.87 -5.68 -4.63
C HIS A 109 7.62 -5.79 -3.74
N SER A 110 7.57 -5.00 -2.66
CA SER A 110 6.48 -4.95 -1.67
C SER A 110 5.09 -4.85 -2.30
N ASP A 111 4.95 -4.08 -3.37
CA ASP A 111 3.66 -3.81 -4.03
C ASP A 111 3.09 -5.04 -4.76
N ARG A 112 3.95 -6.01 -5.08
CA ARG A 112 3.55 -7.32 -5.61
C ARG A 112 3.23 -8.32 -4.49
N LEU A 113 3.43 -7.98 -3.22
CA LEU A 113 3.15 -8.85 -2.08
C LEU A 113 1.82 -8.50 -1.42
N LYS A 114 1.12 -9.53 -0.93
CA LYS A 114 -0.09 -9.37 -0.11
C LYS A 114 0.05 -10.29 1.10
N LYS A 115 -0.07 -9.74 2.32
CA LYS A 115 -0.08 -10.59 3.53
C LYS A 115 -1.24 -11.57 3.51
N THR A 116 -0.97 -12.82 3.83
CA THR A 116 -1.99 -13.84 4.08
C THR A 116 -2.62 -13.55 5.45
N LYS A 117 -3.95 -13.63 5.55
CA LYS A 117 -4.61 -13.59 6.87
C LYS A 117 -4.59 -15.00 7.44
N ALA A 118 -4.31 -15.15 8.74
CA ALA A 118 -4.21 -16.44 9.43
C ALA A 118 -5.56 -17.21 9.57
N SER A 119 -6.53 -16.92 8.73
CA SER A 119 -7.88 -17.51 8.71
C SER A 119 -8.20 -18.27 7.42
N ASP A 120 -7.21 -18.49 6.53
CA ASP A 120 -7.33 -19.41 5.40
C ASP A 120 -6.89 -20.82 5.86
N PRO A 121 -7.81 -21.78 6.07
CA PRO A 121 -7.54 -23.05 6.77
C PRO A 121 -6.84 -24.11 5.90
N ALA A 122 -6.07 -23.69 4.89
CA ALA A 122 -5.50 -24.58 3.89
C ALA A 122 -4.04 -25.02 4.16
N PHE A 123 -3.42 -24.56 5.25
CA PHE A 123 -1.98 -24.74 5.51
C PHE A 123 -1.63 -25.18 6.93
N ASP A 124 -2.40 -26.14 7.49
CA ASP A 124 -1.84 -27.07 8.48
C ASP A 124 -1.07 -28.16 7.72
N SER A 125 0.24 -27.95 7.57
CA SER A 125 1.16 -28.97 7.05
C SER A 125 2.52 -28.80 7.70
N HIS A 126 2.87 -29.80 8.52
CA HIS A 126 4.04 -29.81 9.39
C HIS A 126 5.35 -29.59 8.62
N ALA A 127 5.95 -28.41 8.78
CA ALA A 127 7.32 -28.14 8.38
C ALA A 127 8.20 -28.01 9.64
N CYS A 128 8.57 -29.14 10.24
CA CYS A 128 9.64 -29.17 11.22
C CYS A 128 10.94 -28.72 10.54
N LEU A 129 11.47 -27.56 10.94
CA LEU A 129 12.77 -27.07 10.46
C LEU A 129 13.89 -28.03 10.92
N PRO A 130 14.66 -28.65 10.01
CA PRO A 130 15.86 -29.38 10.40
C PRO A 130 16.94 -28.38 10.82
N SER A 131 17.16 -28.28 12.13
CA SER A 131 18.24 -27.52 12.76
C SER A 131 19.61 -28.17 12.51
N ASN A 132 20.23 -27.88 11.36
CA ASN A 132 21.62 -28.26 11.10
C ASN A 132 22.57 -27.10 11.46
N PRO A 133 23.61 -27.32 12.30
CA PRO A 133 24.61 -26.30 12.62
C PRO A 133 25.56 -26.02 11.44
N PRO A 134 26.20 -24.84 11.38
CA PRO A 134 27.07 -24.45 10.27
C PRO A 134 28.43 -25.17 10.32
N PRO A 135 29.03 -25.54 9.16
CA PRO A 135 30.39 -26.06 9.11
C PRO A 135 31.44 -24.93 9.23
N THR A 136 32.47 -25.20 10.02
CA THR A 136 33.64 -24.33 10.26
C THR A 136 34.47 -24.10 8.99
N PRO A 137 35.04 -22.89 8.75
CA PRO A 137 35.86 -22.63 7.57
C PRO A 137 37.26 -23.28 7.67
N ALA A 138 37.65 -24.01 6.63
CA ALA A 138 39.02 -24.48 6.42
C ALA A 138 39.74 -23.60 5.37
N ASN A 139 41.00 -23.26 5.62
CA ASN A 139 41.78 -22.34 4.78
C ASN A 139 42.44 -23.04 3.57
N LEU A 140 42.32 -22.41 2.39
CA LEU A 140 43.29 -22.31 1.27
C LEU A 140 43.89 -23.60 0.64
N PRO A 141 44.28 -23.61 -0.67
CA PRO A 141 45.08 -22.56 -1.30
C PRO A 141 44.69 -22.08 -2.71
N THR A 142 45.32 -20.96 -3.07
CA THR A 142 45.26 -20.22 -4.33
C THR A 142 45.70 -21.04 -5.55
N SER A 143 44.96 -20.94 -6.65
CA SER A 143 45.54 -21.10 -8.00
C SER A 143 44.83 -20.16 -9.00
N HIS A 144 45.62 -19.38 -9.73
CA HIS A 144 45.14 -18.56 -10.85
C HIS A 144 45.27 -19.34 -12.16
N PRO A 145 44.34 -19.16 -13.09
CA PRO A 145 44.65 -19.13 -14.51
C PRO A 145 44.32 -17.76 -15.11
N THR A 146 45.33 -17.10 -15.64
CA THR A 146 45.21 -15.86 -16.41
C THR A 146 44.49 -16.14 -17.73
N HIS A 147 43.43 -15.38 -18.07
CA HIS A 147 42.79 -15.46 -19.38
C HIS A 147 42.41 -14.05 -19.88
N SER A 148 43.22 -13.46 -20.77
CA SER A 148 42.80 -12.39 -21.69
C SER A 148 41.78 -12.99 -22.68
N TYR A 149 40.79 -12.30 -23.27
CA TYR A 149 40.81 -11.30 -24.36
C TYR A 149 39.34 -11.21 -24.87
N ASN A 150 38.82 -10.25 -25.64
CA ASN A 150 39.30 -8.98 -26.20
C ASN A 150 38.08 -8.02 -26.26
N LEU A 151 38.27 -6.70 -26.14
CA LEU A 151 37.22 -5.72 -26.42
C LEU A 151 37.14 -5.46 -27.94
N ARG A 152 36.00 -5.75 -28.57
CA ARG A 152 35.68 -5.24 -29.91
C ARG A 152 34.97 -3.90 -29.79
N SER A 153 35.68 -2.82 -30.12
CA SER A 153 35.06 -1.53 -30.43
C SER A 153 34.18 -1.69 -31.68
N CYS A 154 32.91 -1.29 -31.58
CA CYS A 154 32.10 -1.05 -32.77
C CYS A 154 32.33 0.40 -33.24
N SER A 155 32.37 0.58 -34.56
CA SER A 155 32.49 1.87 -35.25
C SER A 155 31.16 2.64 -35.25
#